data_AF-A0A1G2RK45-F1
#
_entry.id   AF-A0A1G2RK45-F1
#
_cell.length_a   1.000
_cell.length_b   1.000
_cell.length_c   1.000
_cell.angle_alpha   90.00
_cell.angle_beta   90.00
_cell.angle_gamma   90.00
#
_symmetry.space_group_name_H-M   'P 1'
#
loop_
_entity.id
_entity.type
_entity.pdbx_description
1 polymer ?
#
loop_
_entity_poly.entity_id
_entity_poly.type
_entity_poly.pdbx_seq_one_letter_code
_entity_poly.pdbx_strand_id
1 'polypeptide(L)'
;MNEEFISIAEAMRLTGESDVRLMRVLKDALETSGISLESIMKKEQREKGMMYLLNKEFLLKALEGEPIEEEVFVSASEEDSLGRAKEVLGPTKEETGEVLKGKDEMIAVLQDVIETKDKHIEDLSKKIDQLIERSHETNFLLKGLHNRIFLLERGTEEAGEQKKNSKKENARQ
;
A
#
# COMPACT_ATOMS: atom_id res chain seq x y z
N MET A 1 -17.70 10.43 26.89
CA MET A 1 -17.81 11.18 25.62
C MET A 1 -17.51 10.19 24.50
N ASN A 2 -18.22 10.25 23.37
CA ASN A 2 -18.10 9.23 22.32
C ASN A 2 -16.87 9.54 21.46
N GLU A 3 -15.76 8.84 21.70
CA GLU A 3 -14.55 8.94 20.88
C GLU A 3 -14.87 8.50 19.43
N GLU A 4 -15.11 9.49 18.56
CA GLU A 4 -15.44 9.25 17.16
C GLU A 4 -14.13 9.13 16.36
N PHE A 5 -13.79 7.89 15.99
CA PHE A 5 -12.61 7.58 15.18
C PHE A 5 -12.94 7.68 13.69
N ILE A 6 -12.26 8.58 12.99
CA ILE A 6 -12.43 8.87 11.56
C ILE A 6 -11.21 8.42 10.75
N SER A 7 -11.40 8.05 9.49
CA SER A 7 -10.27 7.69 8.62
C SER A 7 -9.41 8.91 8.26
N ILE A 8 -8.13 8.71 7.88
CA ILE A 8 -7.27 9.82 7.39
C ILE A 8 -7.95 10.59 6.25
N ALA A 9 -8.59 9.89 5.32
CA ALA A 9 -9.28 10.52 4.19
C ALA A 9 -10.48 11.38 4.62
N GLU A 10 -11.15 11.00 5.70
CA GLU A 10 -12.26 11.74 6.29
C GLU A 10 -11.77 12.91 7.14
N ALA A 11 -10.66 12.72 7.87
CA ALA A 11 -9.95 13.78 8.58
C ALA A 11 -9.53 14.90 7.61
N MET A 12 -8.96 14.56 6.46
CA MET A 12 -8.61 15.54 5.41
C MET A 12 -9.82 16.33 4.90
N ARG A 13 -11.00 15.69 4.79
CA ARG A 13 -12.22 16.37 4.34
C ARG A 13 -12.79 17.30 5.41
N LEU A 14 -12.65 16.93 6.68
CA LEU A 14 -13.16 17.70 7.81
C LEU A 14 -12.26 18.89 8.16
N THR A 15 -10.95 18.72 8.11
CA THR A 15 -9.97 19.75 8.47
C THR A 15 -9.56 20.61 7.27
N GLY A 16 -9.73 20.11 6.05
CA GLY A 16 -9.24 20.76 4.82
C GLY A 16 -7.71 20.76 4.71
N GLU A 17 -7.00 20.10 5.62
CA GLU A 17 -5.54 20.06 5.69
C GLU A 17 -4.96 18.89 4.89
N SER A 18 -3.71 19.04 4.46
CA SER A 18 -3.00 18.00 3.72
C SER A 18 -2.55 16.86 4.64
N ASP A 19 -2.46 15.65 4.07
CA ASP A 19 -2.01 14.44 4.78
C ASP A 19 -0.70 14.64 5.56
N VAL A 20 0.27 15.33 4.93
CA VAL A 20 1.57 15.64 5.54
C VAL A 20 1.43 16.51 6.80
N ARG A 21 0.50 17.48 6.79
CA ARG A 21 0.28 18.36 7.95
C ARG A 21 -0.45 17.64 9.07
N LEU A 22 -1.47 16.84 8.75
CA LEU A 22 -2.16 16.00 9.73
C LEU A 22 -1.19 15.05 10.43
N MET A 23 -0.34 14.37 9.66
CA MET A 23 0.68 13.47 10.19
C MET A 23 1.72 14.21 11.05
N ARG A 24 2.09 15.44 10.68
CA ARG A 24 3.00 16.26 11.49
C ARG A 24 2.35 16.67 12.81
N VAL A 25 1.11 17.15 12.80
CA VAL A 25 0.38 17.54 14.02
C VAL A 25 0.17 16.34 14.95
N LEU A 26 -0.17 15.18 14.40
CA LEU A 26 -0.30 13.94 15.18
C LEU A 26 1.03 13.54 15.83
N LYS A 27 2.14 13.66 15.08
CA LYS A 27 3.48 13.36 15.59
C LYS A 27 3.92 14.37 16.65
N ASP A 28 3.73 15.66 16.40
CA ASP A 28 4.06 16.73 17.33
C ASP A 28 3.24 16.58 18.62
N ALA A 29 1.97 16.20 18.51
CA ALA A 29 1.13 15.98 19.68
C ALA A 29 1.56 14.72 20.46
N LEU A 30 1.92 13.62 19.79
CA LEU A 30 2.48 12.44 20.46
C LEU A 30 3.78 12.75 21.22
N GLU A 31 4.64 13.60 20.66
CA GLU A 31 5.91 14.00 21.27
C GLU A 31 5.75 15.04 22.39
N THR A 32 4.77 15.95 22.28
CA THR A 32 4.63 17.09 23.20
C THR A 32 3.70 16.80 24.38
N SER A 33 2.68 15.98 24.20
CA SER A 33 1.61 15.80 25.20
C SER A 33 1.68 14.49 25.98
N GLY A 34 2.58 13.56 25.62
CA GLY A 34 2.69 12.25 26.30
C GLY A 34 1.41 11.41 26.22
N ILE A 35 0.48 11.77 25.33
CA ILE A 35 -0.81 11.12 25.17
C ILE A 35 -0.61 9.75 24.53
N SER A 36 -1.28 8.74 25.06
CA SER A 36 -1.18 7.36 24.58
C SER A 36 -1.57 7.23 23.10
N LEU A 37 -0.77 6.49 22.33
CA LEU A 37 -1.03 6.22 20.91
C LEU A 37 -2.46 5.69 20.65
N GLU A 38 -3.04 4.98 21.62
CA GLU A 38 -4.35 4.32 21.55
C GLU A 38 -5.52 5.30 21.64
N SER A 39 -5.37 6.45 22.30
CA SER A 39 -6.41 7.49 22.38
C SER A 39 -6.41 8.40 21.15
N ILE A 40 -5.31 8.43 20.38
CA ILE A 40 -5.14 9.26 19.19
C ILE A 40 -5.36 8.47 17.91
N MET A 41 -4.80 7.25 17.81
CA MET A 41 -4.78 6.46 16.58
C MET A 41 -5.15 5.00 16.83
N LYS A 42 -6.12 4.49 16.08
CA LYS A 42 -6.49 3.07 16.07
C LYS A 42 -6.12 2.45 14.74
N LYS A 43 -5.42 1.31 14.79
CA LYS A 43 -5.10 0.50 13.59
C LYS A 43 -6.23 -0.51 13.38
N GLU A 44 -6.96 -0.38 12.28
CA GLU A 44 -8.00 -1.32 11.87
C GLU A 44 -7.48 -2.19 10.71
N GLN A 45 -7.52 -3.51 10.87
CA GLN A 45 -7.14 -4.45 9.81
C GLN A 45 -8.39 -4.81 8.98
N ARG A 46 -8.37 -4.50 7.69
CA ARG A 46 -9.40 -4.92 6.74
C ARG A 46 -8.83 -5.92 5.73
N GLU A 47 -9.70 -6.63 5.03
CA GLU A 47 -9.35 -7.67 4.04
C GLU A 47 -8.35 -7.22 2.96
N LYS A 48 -8.21 -5.91 2.71
CA LYS A 48 -7.31 -5.32 1.70
C LYS A 48 -6.15 -4.48 2.27
N GLY A 49 -5.92 -4.50 3.57
CA GLY A 49 -4.78 -3.80 4.19
C GLY A 49 -5.09 -3.16 5.55
N MET A 50 -4.08 -2.48 6.10
CA MET A 50 -4.19 -1.75 7.36
C MET A 50 -4.74 -0.34 7.11
N MET A 51 -5.78 0.04 7.83
CA MET A 51 -6.31 1.40 7.86
C MET A 51 -6.00 2.05 9.20
N TYR A 52 -5.59 3.32 9.15
CA TYR A 52 -5.40 4.14 10.34
C TYR A 52 -6.64 5.00 10.56
N LEU A 53 -7.21 4.89 11.74
CA LEU A 53 -8.31 5.71 12.22
C LEU A 53 -7.75 6.69 13.25
N LEU A 54 -8.22 7.94 13.20
CA LEU A 54 -7.77 9.06 14.00
C LEU A 54 -8.92 9.55 14.86
N ASN A 55 -8.65 9.92 16.11
CA ASN A 55 -9.66 10.53 16.95
C ASN A 55 -10.00 11.95 16.43
N LYS A 56 -11.28 12.16 16.09
CA LYS A 56 -11.79 13.40 15.52
C LYS A 56 -11.68 14.58 16.49
N GLU A 57 -11.99 14.38 17.77
CA GLU A 57 -11.97 15.46 18.77
C GLU A 57 -10.53 15.91 19.03
N PHE A 58 -9.61 14.95 19.08
CA PHE A 58 -8.18 15.22 19.23
C PHE A 58 -7.62 16.04 18.07
N LEU A 59 -7.93 15.66 16.82
CA LEU A 59 -7.45 16.35 15.63
C LEU A 59 -7.90 17.81 15.57
N LEU A 60 -9.16 18.07 15.93
CA LEU A 60 -9.71 19.42 15.94
C LEU A 60 -9.02 20.28 17.01
N LYS A 61 -8.88 19.77 18.24
CA LYS A 61 -8.18 20.49 19.33
C LYS A 61 -6.70 20.73 19.01
N ALA A 62 -6.01 19.75 18.43
CA ALA A 62 -4.59 19.85 18.08
C ALA A 62 -4.34 20.85 16.93
N LEU A 63 -5.29 20.99 16.00
CA LEU A 63 -5.23 21.98 14.92
C LEU A 63 -5.60 23.39 15.37
N GLU A 64 -6.50 23.52 16.35
CA GLU A 64 -6.88 24.80 16.96
C GLU A 64 -5.79 25.37 17.89
N GLY A 65 -4.77 24.57 18.23
CA GLY A 65 -3.61 25.02 19.02
C GLY A 65 -3.90 25.15 20.51
N GLU A 66 -5.01 24.57 20.99
CA GLU A 66 -5.33 24.52 22.41
C GLU A 66 -4.56 23.37 23.08
N PRO A 67 -3.94 23.60 24.25
CA PRO A 67 -3.36 22.52 25.03
C PRO A 67 -4.48 21.54 25.43
N ILE A 68 -4.38 20.32 24.93
CA ILE A 68 -5.31 19.24 25.25
C ILE A 68 -5.00 18.80 26.69
N GLU A 69 -5.61 19.48 27.66
CA GLU A 69 -5.72 18.99 29.03
C GLU A 69 -6.84 17.95 29.04
N GLU A 70 -6.49 16.66 29.05
CA GLU A 70 -7.40 15.65 29.56
C GLU A 70 -6.97 15.23 30.95
N GLU A 71 -7.89 15.40 31.90
CA GLU A 71 -7.72 15.01 33.28
C GLU A 71 -7.35 13.54 33.38
N VAL A 72 -6.23 13.31 34.06
CA VAL A 72 -5.66 12.00 34.34
C VAL A 72 -6.63 11.21 35.22
N PHE A 73 -7.50 10.39 34.61
CA PHE A 73 -8.22 9.36 35.35
C PHE A 73 -7.28 8.18 35.57
N VAL A 74 -6.54 8.23 36.69
CA VAL A 74 -5.72 7.13 37.18
C VAL A 74 -6.63 6.02 37.68
N SER A 75 -6.92 5.01 36.86
CA SER A 75 -7.32 3.72 37.42
C SER A 75 -6.06 2.99 37.87
N ALA A 76 -5.90 2.96 39.19
CA ALA A 76 -4.80 2.36 39.93
C ALA A 76 -4.47 0.94 39.44
N SER A 77 -3.21 0.73 39.05
CA SER A 77 -2.52 -0.56 39.17
C SER A 77 -1.02 -0.29 39.21
N GLU A 78 -0.51 -0.37 40.44
CA GLU A 78 0.84 -0.81 40.81
C GLU A 78 1.99 0.20 40.69
N GLU A 79 2.26 0.77 41.85
CA GLU A 79 3.49 1.40 42.30
C GLU A 79 4.73 0.51 42.07
N ASP A 80 5.81 1.18 41.68
CA ASP A 80 7.21 1.04 42.09
C ASP A 80 8.12 1.05 40.85
N SER A 81 8.65 2.19 40.44
CA SER A 81 9.76 2.77 41.18
C SER A 81 10.08 4.17 40.66
N LEU A 82 9.44 5.18 41.23
CA LEU A 82 9.88 6.57 41.10
C LEU A 82 10.93 6.87 42.16
N GLY A 83 12.20 6.86 41.74
CA GLY A 83 13.31 7.31 42.54
C GLY A 83 14.24 8.19 41.72
N ARG A 84 14.00 9.51 41.81
CA ARG A 84 14.97 10.62 41.64
C ARG A 84 14.82 11.48 40.38
N ALA A 85 13.86 12.40 40.44
CA ALA A 85 14.08 13.74 39.89
C ALA A 85 15.16 14.44 40.74
N LYS A 86 16.35 14.61 40.18
CA LYS A 86 17.29 15.65 40.62
C LYS A 86 18.08 16.13 39.40
N GLU A 87 17.78 17.35 38.97
CA GLU A 87 18.59 18.13 38.03
C GLU A 87 20.08 18.04 38.41
N VAL A 88 20.90 17.53 37.50
CA VAL A 88 22.36 17.74 37.46
C VAL A 88 22.84 17.70 36.00
N LEU A 89 23.08 18.89 35.44
CA LEU A 89 24.24 19.26 34.60
C LEU A 89 24.81 18.24 33.58
N GLY A 90 24.62 18.56 32.28
CA GLY A 90 25.61 18.31 31.21
C GLY A 90 25.27 17.17 30.22
N PRO A 91 25.59 17.31 28.92
CA PRO A 91 25.39 16.25 27.93
C PRO A 91 26.47 15.17 28.13
N THR A 92 26.12 14.06 28.77
CA THR A 92 26.98 12.87 28.83
C THR A 92 26.87 12.12 27.50
N LYS A 93 27.97 12.12 26.76
CA LYS A 93 28.20 11.49 25.43
C LYS A 93 27.94 9.98 25.34
N GLU A 94 27.41 9.34 26.38
CA GLU A 94 27.31 7.88 26.48
C GLU A 94 25.95 7.35 26.02
N GLU A 95 24.85 8.06 26.27
CA GLU A 95 23.50 7.66 25.80
C GLU A 95 23.35 7.78 24.27
N THR A 96 24.11 8.69 23.64
CA THR A 96 24.15 8.80 22.18
C THR A 96 24.72 7.54 21.51
N GLY A 97 25.60 6.79 22.18
CA GLY A 97 26.26 5.63 21.59
C GLY A 97 25.33 4.44 21.37
N GLU A 98 24.46 4.13 22.33
CA GLU A 98 23.51 3.02 22.22
C GLU A 98 22.38 3.32 21.23
N VAL A 99 21.88 4.55 21.23
CA VAL A 99 20.87 5.00 20.25
C VAL A 99 21.43 4.98 18.82
N LEU A 100 22.72 5.33 18.64
CA LEU A 100 23.38 5.25 17.34
C LEU A 100 23.54 3.80 16.88
N LYS A 101 23.94 2.87 17.77
CA LYS A 101 24.02 1.44 17.45
C LYS A 101 22.68 0.85 17.03
N GLY A 102 21.59 1.16 17.75
CA GLY A 102 20.26 0.69 17.38
C GLY A 102 19.79 1.24 16.03
N LYS A 103 20.19 2.48 15.68
CA LYS A 103 19.94 3.05 14.34
C LYS A 103 20.77 2.37 13.26
N ASP A 104 22.04 2.07 13.53
CA ASP A 104 22.92 1.37 12.57
C ASP A 104 22.43 -0.06 12.28
N GLU A 105 21.99 -0.79 13.33
CA GLU A 105 21.35 -2.10 13.18
C GLU A 105 20.06 -2.03 12.36
N MET A 106 19.22 -1.03 12.63
CA MET A 106 18.00 -0.82 11.85
C MET A 106 18.29 -0.43 10.39
N ILE A 107 19.33 0.36 10.14
CA ILE A 107 19.77 0.69 8.78
C ILE A 107 20.23 -0.57 8.06
N ALA A 108 21.00 -1.45 8.71
CA ALA A 108 21.46 -2.71 8.11
C ALA A 108 20.28 -3.62 7.74
N VAL A 109 19.29 -3.78 8.63
CA VAL A 109 18.08 -4.56 8.35
C VAL A 109 17.30 -3.95 7.18
N LEU A 110 17.16 -2.63 7.13
CA LEU A 110 16.47 -1.96 6.03
C LEU A 110 17.22 -2.12 4.70
N GLN A 111 18.56 -2.13 4.72
CA GLN A 111 19.38 -2.42 3.54
C GLN A 111 19.13 -3.85 3.03
N ASP A 112 19.15 -4.85 3.90
CA ASP A 112 18.87 -6.24 3.54
C ASP A 112 17.47 -6.41 2.94
N VAL A 113 16.48 -5.70 3.50
CA VAL A 113 15.11 -5.70 2.97
C VAL A 113 15.06 -5.06 1.59
N ILE A 114 15.80 -3.98 1.35
CA ILE A 114 15.90 -3.33 0.03
C ILE A 114 16.55 -4.30 -0.97
N GLU A 115 17.69 -4.91 -0.63
CA GLU A 115 18.37 -5.87 -1.52
C GLU A 115 17.47 -7.06 -1.87
N THR A 116 16.71 -7.57 -0.90
CA THR A 116 15.76 -8.67 -1.13
C THR A 116 14.64 -8.23 -2.07
N LYS A 117 14.12 -7.01 -1.90
CA LYS A 117 13.10 -6.45 -2.78
C LYS A 117 13.62 -6.20 -4.19
N ASP A 118 14.85 -5.72 -4.32
CA ASP A 118 15.46 -5.48 -5.63
C ASP A 118 15.64 -6.80 -6.41
N LYS A 119 16.07 -7.87 -5.73
CA LYS A 119 16.12 -9.23 -6.32
C LYS A 119 14.73 -9.69 -6.79
N HIS A 120 13.70 -9.50 -5.96
CA HIS A 120 12.33 -9.84 -6.35
C HIS A 120 11.84 -9.01 -7.54
N ILE A 121 12.20 -7.73 -7.64
CA ILE A 121 11.87 -6.87 -8.79
C ILE A 121 12.57 -7.38 -10.05
N GLU A 122 13.83 -7.80 -9.95
CA GLU A 122 14.58 -8.37 -11.08
C GLU A 122 13.92 -9.68 -11.58
N ASP A 123 13.56 -10.59 -10.67
CA ASP A 123 12.91 -11.85 -11.00
C ASP A 123 11.52 -11.64 -11.63
N LEU A 124 10.75 -10.68 -11.09
CA LEU A 124 9.46 -10.31 -11.68
C LEU A 124 9.62 -9.67 -13.06
N SER A 125 10.64 -8.83 -13.25
CA SER A 125 10.96 -8.23 -14.55
C SER A 125 11.26 -9.31 -15.60
N LYS A 126 12.12 -10.29 -15.27
CA LYS A 126 12.39 -11.44 -16.15
C LYS A 126 11.13 -12.23 -16.49
N LYS A 127 10.22 -12.41 -15.51
CA LYS A 127 8.95 -13.12 -15.73
C LYS A 127 8.01 -12.33 -16.65
N ILE A 128 8.02 -11.00 -16.58
CA ILE A 128 7.28 -10.13 -17.49
C ILE A 128 7.82 -10.28 -18.92
N ASP A 129 9.15 -10.26 -19.09
CA ASP A 129 9.78 -10.43 -20.41
C ASP A 129 9.37 -11.76 -21.06
N GLN A 130 9.39 -12.87 -20.28
CA GLN A 130 8.91 -14.17 -20.74
C GLN A 130 7.42 -14.19 -21.12
N LEU A 131 6.58 -13.44 -20.40
CA LEU A 131 5.16 -13.32 -20.72
C LEU A 131 4.94 -12.53 -22.01
N ILE A 132 5.73 -11.47 -22.22
CA ILE A 132 5.71 -10.69 -23.46
C ILE A 132 6.11 -11.56 -24.65
N GLU A 133 7.20 -12.33 -24.53
CA GLU A 133 7.66 -13.25 -25.57
C GLU A 133 6.58 -14.28 -25.93
N ARG A 134 5.99 -14.93 -24.93
CA ARG A 134 4.88 -15.88 -25.14
C ARG A 134 3.65 -15.22 -25.77
N SER A 135 3.37 -13.97 -25.42
CA SER A 135 2.29 -13.19 -26.03
C SER A 135 2.56 -12.92 -27.51
N HIS A 136 3.81 -12.62 -27.87
CA HIS A 136 4.20 -12.45 -29.27
C HIS A 136 4.12 -13.77 -30.05
N GLU A 137 4.59 -14.88 -29.49
CA GLU A 137 4.49 -16.21 -30.10
C GLU A 137 3.04 -16.62 -30.35
N THR A 138 2.18 -16.45 -29.34
CA THR A 138 0.76 -16.79 -29.46
C THR A 138 0.06 -15.91 -30.49
N ASN A 139 0.38 -14.61 -30.56
CA ASN A 139 -0.14 -13.72 -31.61
C ASN A 139 0.30 -14.18 -33.01
N PHE A 140 1.57 -14.58 -33.15
CA PHE A 140 2.08 -15.13 -34.41
C PHE A 140 1.33 -16.41 -34.82
N LEU A 141 1.14 -17.34 -33.88
CA LEU A 141 0.37 -18.57 -34.12
C LEU A 141 -1.08 -18.27 -34.49
N LEU A 142 -1.74 -17.33 -33.80
CA LEU A 142 -3.11 -16.92 -34.11
C LEU A 142 -3.21 -16.34 -35.52
N LYS A 143 -2.26 -15.50 -35.95
CA LYS A 143 -2.20 -14.99 -37.33
C LYS A 143 -2.02 -16.13 -38.34
N GLY A 144 -1.12 -17.08 -38.06
CA GLY A 144 -0.91 -18.25 -38.92
C GLY A 144 -2.18 -19.11 -39.05
N LEU A 145 -2.87 -19.37 -37.94
CA LEU A 145 -4.13 -20.09 -37.92
C LEU A 145 -5.23 -19.34 -38.67
N HIS A 146 -5.33 -18.02 -38.47
CA HIS A 146 -6.29 -17.17 -39.18
C HIS A 146 -6.08 -17.24 -40.71
N ASN A 147 -4.82 -17.13 -41.17
CA ASN A 147 -4.50 -17.27 -42.59
C ASN A 147 -4.87 -18.66 -43.14
N ARG A 148 -4.66 -19.72 -42.35
CA ARG A 148 -5.01 -21.08 -42.77
C ARG A 148 -6.52 -21.30 -42.83
N ILE A 149 -7.26 -20.75 -41.87
CA ILE A 149 -8.74 -20.74 -41.89
C ILE A 149 -9.22 -20.01 -43.14
N PHE A 150 -8.71 -18.81 -43.40
CA PHE A 150 -9.07 -18.04 -44.59
C PHE A 150 -8.83 -18.81 -45.90
N LEU A 151 -7.68 -19.48 -46.04
CA LEU A 151 -7.39 -20.31 -47.22
C LEU A 151 -8.34 -21.50 -47.35
N LEU A 152 -8.69 -22.14 -46.24
CA LEU A 152 -9.63 -23.26 -46.23
C LEU A 152 -11.06 -22.81 -46.54
N GLU A 153 -11.52 -21.70 -45.96
CA GLU A 153 -12.82 -21.10 -46.24
C GLU A 153 -12.96 -20.77 -47.73
N ARG A 154 -11.96 -20.11 -48.32
CA ARG A 154 -11.97 -19.80 -49.75
C ARG A 154 -12.00 -21.04 -50.63
N GLY A 155 -11.21 -22.07 -50.28
CA GLY A 155 -11.21 -23.35 -50.99
C GLY A 155 -12.56 -24.08 -50.89
N THR A 156 -13.27 -23.97 -49.76
CA THR A 156 -14.61 -24.56 -49.59
C THR A 156 -15.69 -23.83 -50.40
N GLU A 157 -15.58 -22.52 -50.57
CA GLU A 157 -16.48 -21.71 -51.41
C GLU A 157 -16.31 -22.07 -52.89
N GLU A 158 -15.06 -22.09 -53.39
CA GLU A 158 -14.73 -22.44 -54.78
C GLU A 158 -15.18 -23.89 -55.13
N ALA A 159 -15.00 -24.84 -54.20
CA ALA A 159 -15.44 -26.23 -54.38
C ALA A 159 -16.99 -26.38 -54.34
N GLY A 160 -17.68 -25.53 -53.59
CA GLY A 160 -19.14 -25.50 -53.52
C GLY A 160 -19.79 -24.95 -54.80
N GLU A 161 -19.19 -23.93 -55.40
CA GLU A 161 -19.66 -23.33 -56.65
C GLU A 161 -19.47 -24.25 -57.86
N GLN A 162 -18.32 -24.92 -57.98
CA GLN A 162 -18.07 -25.89 -59.05
C GLN A 162 -19.04 -27.09 -59.00
N LYS A 163 -19.40 -27.57 -57.80
CA LYS A 163 -20.42 -28.62 -57.63
C LYS A 163 -21.82 -28.16 -58.01
N LYS A 164 -22.18 -26.89 -57.77
CA LYS A 164 -23.48 -26.33 -58.18
C LYS A 164 -23.57 -26.14 -59.69
N ASN A 165 -22.48 -25.72 -60.34
CA ASN A 165 -22.44 -25.52 -61.79
C ASN A 165 -22.48 -26.84 -62.57
N SER A 166 -21.67 -27.83 -62.17
CA SER A 166 -21.70 -29.17 -62.79
C SER A 166 -23.06 -29.88 -62.66
N LYS A 167 -23.75 -29.69 -61.53
CA LYS A 167 -25.10 -30.26 -61.32
C LYS A 167 -26.18 -29.55 -62.14
N LYS A 168 -26.01 -28.25 -62.45
CA LYS A 168 -26.90 -27.50 -63.35
C LYS A 168 -26.67 -27.82 -64.83
N GLU A 169 -25.43 -28.08 -65.25
CA GLU A 169 -25.13 -28.51 -66.62
C GLU A 169 -25.69 -29.91 -66.92
N ASN A 170 -25.50 -30.87 -66.01
CA ASN A 170 -26.06 -32.22 -66.18
C ASN A 170 -27.59 -32.28 -66.15
N ALA A 171 -28.26 -31.25 -65.63
CA ALA A 171 -29.73 -31.17 -65.62
C ALA A 171 -30.31 -30.49 -66.88
N ARG A 172 -29.45 -29.97 -67.77
CA ARG A 172 -29.84 -29.26 -69.00
C ARG A 172 -29.52 -30.04 -70.29
N GLN A 173 -28.80 -31.16 -70.18
CA GLN A 173 -28.63 -32.16 -71.25
C GLN A 173 -29.70 -33.24 -71.11
#